data_AF-A0A950U2V2-F1
#
_entry.id   AF-A0A950U2V2-F1
#
_cell.length_a   1.000
_cell.length_b   1.000
_cell.length_c   1.000
_cell.angle_alpha   90.00
_cell.angle_beta   90.00
_cell.angle_gamma   90.00
#
_symmetry.space_group_name_H-M   'P 1'
#
loop_
_entity.id
_entity.type
_entity.pdbx_description
1 polymer ?
#
loop_
_entity_poly.entity_id
_entity_poly.type
_entity_poly.pdbx_seq_one_letter_code
_entity_poly.pdbx_strand_id
1 'polypeptide(L)'
;DPDLGRAVFAAKPGAVVGPVKGALGWHVLKVTKETPGTNRSFDEVKSELRTQVLAGKATDLMYDRANKVDNLLGNGTPLDEMPSDLGLVGIAGTLDAHGNTKDGDPAPIPGPPELKAALIERAFQLQKGDPPQLTEVQTPSTGGSAYYALSVEDVIPPAKRPFEDVKDKVAEDWTADQERRAAEQSAAKVLAALKSGQTMADAAAVSGRPVSHTPLITRGGQAEGVAPELQRVLFSLKKGEPTMVQTPDAFIVADPVEIQEPDPAADQGGFTQLRQAITQSIGSDLTSVFAAAVRQRANPQVNDKNFAGIVQPQ
;
A
#
# COMPACT_ATOMS: atom_id res chain seq x y z
N ASP A 1 -50.15 -9.59 -8.59
CA ASP A 1 -51.53 -10.11 -8.71
C ASP A 1 -52.50 -8.93 -8.82
N PRO A 2 -53.14 -8.72 -9.98
CA PRO A 2 -54.02 -7.57 -10.22
C PRO A 2 -55.26 -7.52 -9.31
N ASP A 3 -55.78 -8.67 -8.87
CA ASP A 3 -57.01 -8.75 -8.08
C ASP A 3 -56.75 -8.38 -6.62
N LEU A 4 -55.63 -8.87 -6.07
CA LEU A 4 -55.15 -8.43 -4.75
C LEU A 4 -54.80 -6.94 -4.76
N GLY A 5 -54.16 -6.46 -5.84
CA GLY A 5 -53.84 -5.04 -6.01
C GLY A 5 -55.09 -4.16 -5.96
N ARG A 6 -56.11 -4.47 -6.77
CA ARG A 6 -57.39 -3.73 -6.76
C ARG A 6 -58.05 -3.72 -5.39
N ALA A 7 -58.06 -4.86 -4.69
CA ALA A 7 -58.65 -4.98 -3.36
C ALA A 7 -57.92 -4.12 -2.31
N VAL A 8 -56.60 -4.03 -2.37
CA VAL A 8 -55.78 -3.18 -1.49
C VAL A 8 -55.99 -1.70 -1.79
N PHE A 9 -55.94 -1.28 -3.07
CA PHE A 9 -56.07 0.13 -3.45
C PHE A 9 -57.48 0.70 -3.27
N ALA A 10 -58.52 -0.14 -3.21
CA ALA A 10 -59.89 0.29 -2.94
C ALA A 10 -60.20 0.44 -1.44
N ALA A 11 -59.34 -0.08 -0.55
CA ALA A 11 -59.63 -0.17 0.87
C ALA A 11 -58.98 0.97 1.68
N LYS A 12 -59.69 1.43 2.71
CA LYS A 12 -59.22 2.51 3.59
C LYS A 12 -58.10 2.01 4.53
N PRO A 13 -57.16 2.88 4.94
CA PRO A 13 -56.21 2.55 6.00
C PRO A 13 -56.89 1.99 7.25
N GLY A 14 -56.32 0.94 7.82
CA GLY A 14 -56.84 0.17 8.94
C GLY A 14 -57.82 -0.95 8.56
N ALA A 15 -58.37 -0.95 7.34
CA ALA A 15 -59.35 -1.94 6.91
C ALA A 15 -58.72 -3.31 6.64
N VAL A 16 -59.46 -4.36 7.00
CA VAL A 16 -59.16 -5.73 6.62
C VAL A 16 -60.04 -6.09 5.43
N VAL A 17 -59.41 -6.57 4.35
CA VAL A 17 -60.01 -6.85 3.04
C VAL A 17 -59.86 -8.33 2.74
N GLY A 18 -60.97 -8.98 2.41
CA GLY A 18 -60.99 -10.36 1.95
C GLY A 18 -62.10 -11.21 2.56
N PRO A 19 -62.09 -12.53 2.29
CA PRO A 19 -61.05 -13.25 1.54
C PRO A 19 -61.09 -12.93 0.03
N VAL A 20 -59.93 -12.63 -0.56
CA VAL A 20 -59.75 -12.39 -2.00
C VAL A 20 -58.98 -13.56 -2.60
N LYS A 21 -59.47 -14.13 -3.69
CA LYS A 21 -58.76 -15.21 -4.40
C LYS A 21 -57.62 -14.60 -5.23
N GLY A 22 -56.39 -14.98 -4.91
CA GLY A 22 -55.19 -14.65 -5.69
C GLY A 22 -54.57 -15.90 -6.30
N ALA A 23 -53.47 -15.71 -7.03
CA ALA A 23 -52.77 -16.77 -7.77
C ALA A 23 -52.30 -17.95 -6.89
N LEU A 24 -52.03 -17.70 -5.61
CA LEU A 24 -51.53 -18.69 -4.64
C LEU A 24 -52.58 -19.12 -3.60
N GLY A 25 -53.86 -18.78 -3.80
CA GLY A 25 -54.95 -19.14 -2.89
C GLY A 25 -55.71 -17.94 -2.35
N TRP A 26 -56.41 -18.13 -1.23
CA TRP A 26 -57.24 -17.08 -0.62
C TRP A 26 -56.44 -16.22 0.36
N HIS A 27 -56.54 -14.90 0.23
CA HIS A 27 -55.78 -13.94 1.00
C HIS A 27 -56.71 -13.00 1.77
N VAL A 28 -56.33 -12.65 2.99
CA VAL A 28 -56.93 -11.58 3.78
C VAL A 28 -55.86 -10.53 4.01
N LEU A 29 -56.11 -9.30 3.59
CA LEU A 29 -55.14 -8.21 3.56
C LEU A 29 -55.55 -7.15 4.56
N LYS A 30 -54.62 -6.61 5.36
CA LYS A 30 -54.89 -5.43 6.19
C LYS A 30 -54.15 -4.23 5.60
N VAL A 31 -54.88 -3.23 5.13
CA VAL A 31 -54.26 -1.97 4.68
C VAL A 31 -53.80 -1.22 5.92
N THR A 32 -52.50 -1.02 6.11
CA THR A 32 -51.97 -0.40 7.33
C THR A 32 -51.88 1.12 7.22
N LYS A 33 -51.51 1.63 6.04
CA LYS A 33 -51.32 3.05 5.75
C LYS A 33 -51.48 3.29 4.25
N GLU A 34 -52.07 4.43 3.91
CA GLU A 34 -52.05 4.97 2.54
C GLU A 34 -51.00 6.08 2.49
N THR A 35 -50.10 6.02 1.51
CA THR A 35 -49.12 7.08 1.24
C THR A 35 -49.42 7.61 -0.16
N PRO A 36 -49.94 8.84 -0.31
CA PRO A 36 -50.22 9.42 -1.62
C PRO A 36 -48.96 9.47 -2.48
N GLY A 37 -49.10 9.15 -3.78
CA GLY A 37 -48.03 9.37 -4.74
C GLY A 37 -47.73 10.87 -4.86
N THR A 38 -46.45 11.24 -4.88
CA THR A 38 -46.02 12.60 -5.18
C THR A 38 -45.72 12.71 -6.67
N ASN A 39 -46.25 13.75 -7.32
CA ASN A 39 -45.88 14.08 -8.70
C ASN A 39 -44.86 15.21 -8.65
N ARG A 40 -43.68 14.99 -9.24
CA ARG A 40 -42.71 16.06 -9.49
C ARG A 40 -43.09 16.77 -10.79
N SER A 41 -43.26 18.08 -10.74
CA SER A 41 -43.44 18.93 -11.91
C SER A 41 -42.18 18.98 -12.77
N PHE A 42 -42.33 19.33 -14.06
CA PHE A 42 -41.18 19.48 -14.95
C PHE A 42 -40.15 20.47 -14.40
N ASP A 43 -40.59 21.60 -13.83
CA ASP A 43 -39.70 22.62 -13.27
C ASP A 43 -38.85 22.07 -12.10
N GLU A 44 -39.38 21.14 -11.31
CA GLU A 44 -38.66 20.48 -10.20
C GLU A 44 -37.64 19.42 -10.66
N VAL A 45 -37.77 18.90 -11.88
CA VAL A 45 -36.86 17.90 -12.47
C VAL A 45 -36.03 18.44 -13.63
N LYS A 46 -36.27 19.68 -14.07
CA LYS A 46 -35.69 20.24 -15.30
C LYS A 46 -34.17 20.18 -15.32
N SER A 47 -33.51 20.49 -14.20
CA SER A 47 -32.05 20.44 -14.08
C SER A 47 -31.53 19.00 -14.18
N GLU A 48 -32.18 18.06 -13.49
CA GLU A 48 -31.88 16.64 -13.51
C GLU A 48 -32.03 16.05 -14.92
N LEU A 49 -33.16 16.30 -15.58
CA LEU A 49 -33.42 15.90 -16.96
C LEU A 49 -32.42 16.52 -17.94
N ARG A 50 -32.07 17.80 -17.76
CA ARG A 50 -31.05 18.46 -18.59
C ARG A 50 -29.71 17.75 -18.47
N THR A 51 -29.28 17.40 -17.25
CA THR A 51 -28.04 16.66 -17.02
C THR A 51 -28.08 15.29 -17.70
N GLN A 52 -29.18 14.55 -17.57
CA GLN A 52 -29.34 13.24 -18.22
C GLN A 52 -29.30 13.32 -19.75
N VAL A 53 -30.01 14.29 -20.35
CA VAL A 53 -30.02 14.51 -21.80
C VAL A 53 -28.64 14.95 -22.30
N LEU A 54 -27.95 15.82 -21.56
CA LEU A 54 -26.59 16.24 -21.92
C LEU A 54 -25.59 15.08 -21.84
N ALA A 55 -25.69 14.22 -20.82
CA ALA A 55 -24.87 13.02 -20.71
C ALA A 55 -25.11 12.07 -21.89
N GLY A 56 -26.38 11.80 -22.23
CA GLY A 56 -26.71 10.97 -23.40
C GLY A 56 -26.15 11.54 -24.71
N LYS A 57 -26.35 12.84 -24.95
CA LYS A 57 -25.79 13.51 -26.14
C LYS A 57 -24.26 13.51 -26.18
N ALA A 58 -23.61 13.62 -25.03
CA ALA A 58 -22.15 13.55 -24.95
C ALA A 58 -21.67 12.15 -25.33
N THR A 59 -22.33 11.11 -24.85
CA THR A 59 -22.06 9.72 -25.21
C THR A 59 -22.24 9.48 -26.72
N ASP A 60 -23.36 9.91 -27.31
CA ASP A 60 -23.59 9.78 -28.75
C ASP A 60 -22.50 10.49 -29.57
N LEU A 61 -22.15 11.73 -29.18
CA LEU A 61 -21.08 12.49 -29.82
C LEU A 61 -19.71 11.82 -29.70
N MET A 62 -19.42 11.18 -28.55
CA MET A 62 -18.19 10.41 -28.36
C MET A 62 -18.12 9.21 -29.32
N TYR A 63 -19.20 8.45 -29.46
CA TYR A 63 -19.27 7.33 -30.41
C TYR A 63 -19.12 7.81 -31.87
N ASP A 64 -19.79 8.90 -32.25
CA ASP A 64 -19.66 9.46 -33.59
C ASP A 64 -18.23 9.89 -33.90
N ARG A 65 -17.53 10.50 -32.92
CA ARG A 65 -16.12 10.88 -33.06
C ARG A 65 -15.21 9.66 -33.11
N ALA A 66 -15.43 8.67 -32.25
CA ALA A 66 -14.69 7.40 -32.27
C ALA A 66 -14.80 6.73 -33.64
N ASN A 67 -16.01 6.62 -34.21
CA ASN A 67 -16.21 6.06 -35.54
C ASN A 67 -15.48 6.86 -36.63
N LYS A 68 -15.43 8.20 -36.55
CA LYS A 68 -14.64 9.01 -37.49
C LYS A 68 -13.14 8.74 -37.36
N VAL A 69 -12.63 8.66 -36.13
CA VAL A 69 -11.22 8.34 -35.87
C VAL A 69 -10.88 6.95 -36.42
N ASP A 70 -11.73 5.96 -36.16
CA ASP A 70 -11.53 4.58 -36.64
C ASP A 70 -11.48 4.51 -38.18
N ASN A 71 -12.38 5.22 -38.86
CA ASN A 71 -12.35 5.32 -40.32
C ASN A 71 -11.09 6.01 -40.86
N LEU A 72 -10.60 7.06 -40.20
CA LEU A 72 -9.36 7.74 -40.59
C LEU A 72 -8.15 6.82 -40.40
N LEU A 73 -8.06 6.14 -39.26
CA LEU A 73 -7.03 5.14 -38.99
C LEU A 73 -7.07 4.00 -40.02
N GLY A 74 -8.27 3.49 -40.33
CA GLY A 74 -8.48 2.43 -41.33
C GLY A 74 -8.08 2.83 -42.75
N ASN A 75 -8.09 4.13 -43.07
CA ASN A 75 -7.62 4.69 -44.34
C ASN A 75 -6.11 5.04 -44.32
N GLY A 76 -5.41 4.77 -43.21
CA GLY A 76 -3.98 5.02 -43.07
C GLY A 76 -3.60 6.45 -42.71
N THR A 77 -4.53 7.27 -42.22
CA THR A 77 -4.22 8.61 -41.71
C THR A 77 -3.33 8.48 -40.46
N PRO A 78 -2.14 9.09 -40.42
CA PRO A 78 -1.25 9.02 -39.26
C PRO A 78 -1.78 9.87 -38.10
N LEU A 79 -1.36 9.55 -36.86
CA LEU A 79 -1.92 10.16 -35.64
C LEU A 79 -1.65 11.67 -35.53
N ASP A 80 -0.55 12.15 -36.12
CA ASP A 80 -0.14 13.56 -36.17
C ASP A 80 -0.93 14.40 -37.19
N GLU A 81 -1.58 13.75 -38.16
CA GLU A 81 -2.42 14.40 -39.18
C GLU A 81 -3.92 14.36 -38.83
N MET A 82 -4.28 13.93 -37.61
CA MET A 82 -5.68 13.83 -37.19
C MET A 82 -6.37 15.20 -37.13
N PRO A 83 -7.62 15.33 -37.64
CA PRO A 83 -8.38 16.57 -37.58
C PRO A 83 -8.59 17.09 -36.14
N SER A 84 -8.38 18.39 -35.94
CA SER A 84 -8.47 19.03 -34.62
C SER A 84 -9.90 19.14 -34.08
N ASP A 85 -10.92 19.03 -34.93
CA ASP A 85 -12.34 19.09 -34.57
C ASP A 85 -12.86 17.80 -33.91
N LEU A 86 -12.07 16.73 -33.94
CA LEU A 86 -12.37 15.46 -33.26
C LEU A 86 -12.19 15.54 -31.74
N GLY A 87 -11.55 16.61 -31.23
CA GLY A 87 -11.35 16.82 -29.79
C GLY A 87 -10.36 15.82 -29.17
N LEU A 88 -9.37 15.40 -29.94
CA LEU A 88 -8.31 14.48 -29.52
C LEU A 88 -7.25 15.23 -28.70
N VAL A 89 -6.62 14.52 -27.77
CA VAL A 89 -5.47 15.02 -27.02
C VAL A 89 -4.26 14.18 -27.42
N GLY A 90 -3.36 14.78 -28.21
CA GLY A 90 -2.10 14.15 -28.62
C GLY A 90 -1.04 14.29 -27.53
N ILE A 91 -0.35 13.19 -27.22
CA ILE A 91 0.83 13.16 -26.36
C ILE A 91 1.92 12.33 -27.05
N ALA A 92 3.18 12.67 -26.79
CA ALA A 92 4.34 11.90 -27.23
C ALA A 92 5.37 11.87 -26.09
N GLY A 93 6.06 10.75 -25.94
CA GLY A 93 7.06 10.59 -24.90
C GLY A 93 7.62 9.18 -24.81
N THR A 94 8.64 9.01 -23.97
CA THR A 94 9.20 7.71 -23.64
C THR A 94 8.77 7.32 -22.23
N LEU A 95 8.30 6.08 -22.06
CA LEU A 95 7.99 5.50 -20.77
C LEU A 95 8.52 4.06 -20.63
N ASP A 96 8.67 3.61 -19.39
CA ASP A 96 8.96 2.22 -19.03
C ASP A 96 7.66 1.40 -18.83
N ALA A 97 7.80 0.10 -18.54
CA ALA A 97 6.67 -0.82 -18.36
C ALA A 97 5.77 -0.48 -17.16
N HIS A 98 6.26 0.37 -16.25
CA HIS A 98 5.50 0.86 -15.09
C HIS A 98 4.83 2.21 -15.37
N GLY A 99 5.02 2.77 -16.56
CA GLY A 99 4.48 4.07 -16.94
C GLY A 99 5.31 5.26 -16.48
N ASN A 100 6.59 5.08 -16.15
CA ASN A 100 7.48 6.17 -15.73
C ASN A 100 8.35 6.66 -16.88
N THR A 101 8.67 7.95 -16.88
CA THR A 101 9.62 8.58 -17.80
C THR A 101 11.06 8.13 -17.51
N LYS A 102 12.01 8.54 -18.36
CA LYS A 102 13.44 8.27 -18.15
C LYS A 102 13.97 8.85 -16.83
N ASP A 103 13.34 9.91 -16.33
CA ASP A 103 13.72 10.57 -15.08
C ASP A 103 13.15 9.84 -13.84
N GLY A 104 12.28 8.84 -14.06
CA GLY A 104 11.64 8.05 -13.00
C GLY A 104 10.30 8.59 -12.52
N ASP A 105 9.83 9.71 -13.10
CA ASP A 105 8.54 10.30 -12.78
C ASP A 105 7.39 9.64 -13.56
N PRO A 106 6.15 9.61 -13.04
CA PRO A 106 5.01 9.11 -13.80
C PRO A 106 4.80 9.88 -15.11
N ALA A 107 4.63 9.16 -16.21
CA ALA A 107 4.38 9.75 -17.51
C ALA A 107 3.07 10.58 -17.49
N PRO A 108 3.04 11.78 -18.11
CA PRO A 108 1.90 12.69 -18.05
C PRO A 108 0.76 12.28 -18.99
N ILE A 109 0.28 11.04 -18.87
CA ILE A 109 -0.83 10.50 -19.65
C ILE A 109 -2.15 11.09 -19.09
N PRO A 110 -2.96 11.77 -19.90
CA PRO A 110 -4.23 12.34 -19.47
C PRO A 110 -5.30 11.25 -19.31
N GLY A 111 -6.36 11.57 -18.55
CA GLY A 111 -7.51 10.69 -18.38
C GLY A 111 -7.47 9.82 -17.11
N PRO A 112 -8.47 8.93 -16.96
CA PRO A 112 -8.65 8.13 -15.75
C PRO A 112 -7.61 6.99 -15.65
N PRO A 113 -7.34 6.45 -14.44
CA PRO A 113 -6.33 5.43 -14.22
C PRO A 113 -6.47 4.20 -15.13
N GLU A 114 -7.70 3.77 -15.41
CA GLU A 114 -8.00 2.62 -16.27
C GLU A 114 -7.52 2.84 -17.71
N LEU A 115 -7.71 4.05 -18.25
CA LEU A 115 -7.20 4.43 -19.57
C LEU A 115 -5.67 4.41 -19.60
N LYS A 116 -5.03 4.96 -18.55
CA LYS A 116 -3.56 5.00 -18.46
C LYS A 116 -2.97 3.60 -18.45
N ALA A 117 -3.53 2.71 -17.62
CA ALA A 117 -3.08 1.33 -17.52
C ALA A 117 -3.23 0.58 -18.85
N ALA A 118 -4.39 0.70 -19.50
CA ALA A 118 -4.64 0.05 -20.79
C ALA A 118 -3.71 0.57 -21.90
N LEU A 119 -3.45 1.87 -21.93
CA LEU A 119 -2.51 2.49 -22.89
C LEU A 119 -1.09 1.98 -22.68
N ILE A 120 -0.61 1.96 -21.42
CA ILE A 120 0.74 1.45 -21.09
C ILE A 120 0.86 -0.02 -21.49
N GLU A 121 -0.09 -0.86 -21.09
CA GLU A 121 -0.09 -2.28 -21.43
C GLU A 121 -0.03 -2.49 -22.95
N ARG A 122 -0.86 -1.77 -23.71
CA ARG A 122 -0.89 -1.88 -25.16
C ARG A 122 0.40 -1.41 -25.81
N ALA A 123 1.02 -0.34 -25.31
CA ALA A 123 2.29 0.17 -25.82
C ALA A 123 3.41 -0.88 -25.73
N PHE A 124 3.43 -1.70 -24.67
CA PHE A 124 4.42 -2.77 -24.48
C PHE A 124 4.10 -4.07 -25.25
N GLN A 125 2.91 -4.17 -25.84
CA GLN A 125 2.53 -5.27 -26.73
C GLN A 125 2.77 -4.97 -28.21
N LEU A 126 2.96 -3.70 -28.56
CA LEU A 126 3.14 -3.23 -29.94
C LEU A 126 4.60 -3.22 -30.36
N GLN A 127 4.83 -3.43 -31.65
CA GLN A 127 6.13 -3.29 -32.29
C GLN A 127 6.20 -1.97 -33.06
N LYS A 128 7.43 -1.51 -33.32
CA LYS A 128 7.67 -0.36 -34.18
C LYS A 128 7.09 -0.62 -35.57
N GLY A 129 6.25 0.30 -36.03
CA GLY A 129 5.60 0.22 -37.35
C GLY A 129 4.25 -0.50 -37.35
N ASP A 130 3.78 -1.02 -36.22
CA ASP A 130 2.41 -1.51 -36.12
C ASP A 130 1.40 -0.36 -36.36
N PRO A 131 0.35 -0.59 -37.16
CA PRO A 131 -0.63 0.45 -37.45
C PRO A 131 -1.42 0.81 -36.17
N PRO A 132 -1.66 2.11 -35.90
CA PRO A 132 -2.49 2.53 -34.78
C PRO A 132 -3.93 2.02 -34.95
N GLN A 133 -4.50 1.53 -33.86
CA GLN A 133 -5.88 1.05 -33.80
C GLN A 133 -6.63 1.77 -32.68
N LEU A 134 -7.88 2.12 -32.94
CA LEU A 134 -8.74 2.70 -31.91
C LEU A 134 -9.16 1.60 -30.93
N THR A 135 -8.92 1.83 -29.64
CA THR A 135 -9.29 0.92 -28.56
C THR A 135 -10.21 1.62 -27.58
N GLU A 136 -11.32 0.98 -27.25
CA GLU A 136 -12.23 1.39 -26.19
C GLU A 136 -11.80 0.79 -24.85
N VAL A 137 -11.81 1.62 -23.81
CA VAL A 137 -11.54 1.24 -22.42
C VAL A 137 -12.75 1.61 -21.58
N GLN A 138 -13.33 0.65 -20.89
CA GLN A 138 -14.37 0.95 -19.92
C GLN A 138 -13.76 1.72 -18.74
N THR A 139 -14.43 2.80 -18.35
CA THR A 139 -14.01 3.72 -17.29
C THR A 139 -15.13 3.84 -16.26
N PRO A 140 -15.33 2.82 -15.39
CA PRO A 140 -16.34 2.87 -14.34
C PRO A 140 -16.16 4.07 -13.41
N SER A 141 -14.91 4.50 -13.19
CA SER A 141 -14.56 5.68 -12.39
C SER A 141 -15.21 6.97 -12.91
N THR A 142 -15.46 7.07 -14.22
CA THR A 142 -16.15 8.20 -14.86
C THR A 142 -17.54 7.85 -15.39
N GLY A 143 -18.02 6.62 -15.13
CA GLY A 143 -19.34 6.15 -15.54
C GLY A 143 -19.54 6.00 -17.05
N GLY A 144 -18.47 5.76 -17.81
CA GLY A 144 -18.53 5.67 -19.27
C GLY A 144 -17.34 4.92 -19.88
N SER A 145 -16.97 5.24 -21.11
CA SER A 145 -15.81 4.69 -21.81
C SER A 145 -14.86 5.79 -22.25
N ALA A 146 -13.57 5.47 -22.34
CA ALA A 146 -12.54 6.28 -22.97
C ALA A 146 -11.97 5.57 -24.20
N TYR A 147 -11.43 6.34 -25.14
CA TYR A 147 -10.84 5.82 -26.37
C TYR A 147 -9.41 6.28 -26.49
N TYR A 148 -8.53 5.41 -26.97
CA TYR A 148 -7.17 5.78 -27.34
C TYR A 148 -6.73 5.06 -28.61
N ALA A 149 -5.76 5.65 -29.30
CA ALA A 149 -4.97 5.03 -30.34
C ALA A 149 -3.52 5.46 -30.12
N LEU A 150 -2.57 4.58 -30.39
CA LEU A 150 -1.15 4.86 -30.18
C LEU A 150 -0.31 4.21 -31.27
N SER A 151 0.86 4.78 -31.52
CA SER A 151 1.89 4.22 -32.38
C SER A 151 3.21 4.17 -31.61
N VAL A 152 3.95 3.08 -31.78
CA VAL A 152 5.29 2.93 -31.18
C VAL A 152 6.33 3.39 -32.21
N GLU A 153 6.99 4.51 -31.92
CA GLU A 153 8.04 5.06 -32.79
C GLU A 153 9.37 4.32 -32.64
N ASP A 154 9.72 3.92 -31.42
CA ASP A 154 10.97 3.23 -31.12
C ASP A 154 10.86 2.37 -29.85
N VAL A 155 11.63 1.28 -29.79
CA VAL A 155 11.71 0.39 -28.62
C VAL A 155 13.15 0.40 -28.11
N ILE A 156 13.34 0.96 -26.92
CA ILE A 156 14.65 1.04 -26.28
C ILE A 156 14.88 -0.26 -25.49
N PRO A 157 15.85 -1.10 -25.87
CA PRO A 157 16.11 -2.35 -25.14
C PRO A 157 16.65 -2.08 -23.73
N PRO A 158 16.46 -3.02 -22.78
CA PRO A 158 16.99 -2.88 -21.44
C PRO A 158 18.52 -2.77 -21.50
N ALA A 159 19.03 -1.66 -20.97
CA ALA A 159 20.45 -1.37 -20.88
C ALA A 159 20.79 -0.87 -19.47
N LYS A 160 22.06 -1.04 -19.08
CA LYS A 160 22.57 -0.35 -17.89
C LYS A 160 22.53 1.16 -18.18
N ARG A 161 22.15 1.95 -17.18
CA ARG A 161 22.25 3.41 -17.27
C ARG A 161 23.70 3.78 -17.60
N PRO A 162 23.95 4.62 -18.63
CA PRO A 162 25.28 5.13 -18.92
C PRO A 162 25.90 5.76 -17.68
N PHE A 163 27.21 5.61 -17.51
CA PHE A 163 27.92 6.17 -16.36
C PHE A 163 27.71 7.69 -16.25
N GLU A 164 27.70 8.40 -17.39
CA GLU A 164 27.46 9.86 -17.41
C GLU A 164 26.10 10.25 -16.81
N ASP A 165 25.06 9.42 -16.96
CA ASP A 165 23.70 9.69 -16.45
C ASP A 165 23.55 9.38 -14.95
N VAL A 166 24.51 8.66 -14.36
CA VAL A 166 24.49 8.24 -12.95
C VAL A 166 25.70 8.71 -12.17
N LYS A 167 26.59 9.48 -12.79
CA LYS A 167 27.88 9.88 -12.22
C LYS A 167 27.71 10.58 -10.87
N ASP A 168 26.77 11.51 -10.77
CA ASP A 168 26.52 12.27 -9.54
C ASP A 168 26.00 11.35 -8.42
N LYS A 169 25.07 10.46 -8.74
CA LYS A 169 24.55 9.48 -7.79
C LYS A 169 25.62 8.49 -7.32
N VAL A 170 26.47 8.04 -8.24
CA VAL A 170 27.60 7.15 -7.91
C VAL A 170 28.62 7.88 -7.05
N ALA A 171 28.92 9.16 -7.34
CA ALA A 171 29.82 9.96 -6.54
C ALA A 171 29.29 10.18 -5.12
N GLU A 172 28.00 10.46 -4.97
CA GLU A 172 27.30 10.55 -3.68
C GLU A 172 27.41 9.23 -2.89
N ASP A 173 27.02 8.12 -3.51
CA ASP A 173 27.04 6.80 -2.87
C ASP A 173 28.46 6.37 -2.48
N TRP A 174 29.44 6.64 -3.35
CA TRP A 174 30.84 6.35 -3.08
C TRP A 174 31.39 7.21 -1.94
N THR A 175 31.06 8.50 -1.92
CA THR A 175 31.48 9.41 -0.84
C THR A 175 30.91 8.95 0.49
N ALA A 176 29.62 8.62 0.55
CA ALA A 176 28.99 8.08 1.75
C ALA A 176 29.64 6.75 2.20
N ASP A 177 30.01 5.87 1.26
CA ASP A 177 30.75 4.63 1.57
C ASP A 177 32.14 4.92 2.15
N GLN A 178 32.88 5.89 1.57
CA GLN A 178 34.19 6.28 2.09
C GLN A 178 34.10 6.90 3.47
N GLU A 179 33.12 7.78 3.71
CA GLU A 179 32.87 8.37 5.03
C GLU A 179 32.55 7.30 6.08
N ARG A 180 31.70 6.32 5.72
CA ARG A 180 31.37 5.20 6.59
C ARG A 180 32.60 4.36 6.92
N ARG A 181 33.44 4.03 5.93
CA ARG A 181 34.70 3.29 6.15
C ARG A 181 35.68 4.07 7.00
N ALA A 182 35.80 5.37 6.80
CA ALA A 182 36.66 6.22 7.61
C ALA A 182 36.17 6.28 9.07
N ALA A 183 34.86 6.39 9.28
CA ALA A 183 34.25 6.35 10.61
C ALA A 183 34.47 4.99 11.30
N GLU A 184 34.32 3.88 10.58
CA GLU A 184 34.59 2.53 11.09
C GLU A 184 36.05 2.39 11.52
N GLN A 185 36.99 2.79 10.68
CA GLN A 185 38.43 2.73 11.00
C GLN A 185 38.78 3.61 12.20
N SER A 186 38.16 4.79 12.31
CA SER A 186 38.34 5.67 13.46
C SER A 186 37.83 5.02 14.75
N ALA A 187 36.60 4.49 14.74
CA ALA A 187 36.02 3.81 15.88
C ALA A 187 36.82 2.55 16.27
N ALA A 188 37.30 1.78 15.30
CA ALA A 188 38.15 0.62 15.54
C ALA A 188 39.48 1.00 16.22
N LYS A 189 40.08 2.15 15.86
CA LYS A 189 41.28 2.67 16.54
C LYS A 189 40.99 3.06 17.98
N VAL A 190 39.88 3.74 18.26
CA VAL A 190 39.45 4.08 19.62
C VAL A 190 39.22 2.81 20.45
N LEU A 191 38.52 1.82 19.89
CA LEU A 191 38.29 0.53 20.55
C LEU A 191 39.61 -0.19 20.86
N ALA A 192 40.56 -0.20 19.91
CA ALA A 192 41.87 -0.81 20.12
C ALA A 192 42.67 -0.09 21.23
N ALA A 193 42.63 1.24 21.27
CA ALA A 193 43.26 2.04 22.31
C ALA A 193 42.67 1.75 23.71
N LEU A 194 41.34 1.67 23.82
CA LEU A 194 40.68 1.26 25.06
C LEU A 194 41.08 -0.15 25.50
N LYS A 195 41.12 -1.10 24.57
CA LYS A 195 41.59 -2.48 24.84
C LYS A 195 43.05 -2.54 25.27
N SER A 196 43.87 -1.58 24.86
CA SER A 196 45.27 -1.45 25.30
C SER A 196 45.44 -0.77 26.67
N GLY A 197 44.34 -0.33 27.30
CA GLY A 197 44.33 0.25 28.64
C GLY A 197 44.35 1.78 28.68
N GLN A 198 44.19 2.47 27.54
CA GLN A 198 44.03 3.93 27.53
C GLN A 198 42.66 4.32 28.11
N THR A 199 42.56 5.54 28.65
CA THR A 199 41.28 6.09 29.09
C THR A 199 40.41 6.44 27.86
N MET A 200 39.07 6.46 28.03
CA MET A 200 38.15 6.88 26.96
C MET A 200 38.45 8.28 26.45
N ALA A 201 38.85 9.21 27.33
CA ALA A 201 39.23 10.57 26.95
C ALA A 201 40.45 10.58 26.02
N ASP A 202 41.51 9.83 26.35
CA ASP A 202 42.73 9.76 25.55
C ASP A 202 42.49 9.06 24.21
N ALA A 203 41.72 7.96 24.22
CA ALA A 203 41.38 7.21 23.02
C ALA A 203 40.53 8.05 22.07
N ALA A 204 39.56 8.82 22.59
CA ALA A 204 38.69 9.68 21.79
C ALA A 204 39.40 10.92 21.23
N ALA A 205 40.45 11.43 21.90
CA ALA A 205 41.21 12.60 21.46
C ALA A 205 41.79 12.42 20.04
N VAL A 206 42.18 11.20 19.66
CA VAL A 206 42.66 10.85 18.31
C VAL A 206 41.60 11.12 17.23
N SER A 207 40.32 11.04 17.59
CA SER A 207 39.18 11.26 16.71
C SER A 207 38.57 12.67 16.83
N GLY A 208 39.08 13.51 17.73
CA GLY A 208 38.56 14.86 17.98
C GLY A 208 37.11 14.89 18.47
N ARG A 209 36.57 13.76 18.96
CA ARG A 209 35.18 13.65 19.40
C ARG A 209 35.04 13.84 20.91
N PRO A 210 33.97 14.52 21.36
CA PRO A 210 33.68 14.64 22.79
C PRO A 210 33.27 13.28 23.37
N VAL A 211 33.68 13.04 24.61
CA VAL A 211 33.22 11.90 25.41
C VAL A 211 32.03 12.35 26.25
N SER A 212 30.98 11.54 26.29
CA SER A 212 29.79 11.78 27.10
C SER A 212 29.48 10.57 27.97
N HIS A 213 28.95 10.83 29.16
CA HIS A 213 28.37 9.80 30.02
C HIS A 213 26.86 9.80 29.89
N THR A 214 26.29 8.61 29.81
CA THR A 214 24.83 8.42 29.86
C THR A 214 24.36 8.45 31.32
N PRO A 215 23.08 8.75 31.59
CA PRO A 215 22.48 8.38 32.87
C PRO A 215 22.48 6.84 33.04
N LEU A 216 22.07 6.36 34.22
CA LEU A 216 21.77 4.94 34.41
C LEU A 216 20.62 4.53 33.49
N ILE A 217 20.83 3.46 32.73
CA ILE A 217 19.87 2.91 31.78
C ILE A 217 19.41 1.53 32.25
N THR A 218 18.28 1.04 31.74
CA THR A 218 17.74 -0.31 32.01
C THR A 218 17.62 -1.13 30.72
N ARG A 219 17.40 -2.45 30.80
CA ARG A 219 17.24 -3.29 29.58
C ARG A 219 15.96 -3.01 28.79
N GLY A 220 14.91 -2.55 29.47
CA GLY A 220 13.55 -2.44 28.91
C GLY A 220 13.04 -1.03 28.67
N GLY A 221 13.74 0.01 29.15
CA GLY A 221 13.36 1.41 28.95
C GLY A 221 14.03 2.03 27.73
N GLN A 222 13.41 3.05 27.13
CA GLN A 222 14.14 3.91 26.19
C GLN A 222 15.17 4.73 26.96
N ALA A 223 16.42 4.68 26.49
CA ALA A 223 17.51 5.46 27.04
C ALA A 223 17.77 6.67 26.13
N GLU A 224 17.45 7.86 26.62
CA GLU A 224 17.66 9.09 25.87
C GLU A 224 19.15 9.28 25.57
N GLY A 225 19.49 9.53 24.30
CA GLY A 225 20.87 9.66 23.84
C GLY A 225 21.65 8.35 23.68
N VAL A 226 21.01 7.18 23.86
CA VAL A 226 21.65 5.87 23.66
C VAL A 226 21.00 5.13 22.50
N ALA A 227 21.80 4.74 21.52
CA ALA A 227 21.32 3.94 20.40
C ALA A 227 20.82 2.57 20.89
N PRO A 228 19.67 2.06 20.40
CA PRO A 228 19.13 0.76 20.80
C PRO A 228 20.12 -0.41 20.60
N GLU A 229 20.91 -0.35 19.53
CA GLU A 229 21.95 -1.32 19.22
C GLU A 229 23.03 -1.33 20.31
N LEU A 230 23.44 -0.15 20.77
CA LEU A 230 24.41 -0.02 21.85
C LEU A 230 23.83 -0.53 23.18
N GLN A 231 22.61 -0.12 23.51
CA GLN A 231 21.94 -0.51 24.75
C GLN A 231 21.89 -2.04 24.92
N ARG A 232 21.50 -2.78 23.87
CA ARG A 232 21.46 -4.25 23.91
C ARG A 232 22.81 -4.87 24.24
N VAL A 233 23.87 -4.35 23.62
CA VAL A 233 25.24 -4.86 23.80
C VAL A 233 25.77 -4.51 25.19
N LEU A 234 25.57 -3.28 25.68
CA LEU A 234 26.06 -2.83 26.99
C LEU A 234 25.64 -3.77 28.14
N PHE A 235 24.42 -4.29 28.12
CA PHE A 235 23.90 -5.20 29.15
C PHE A 235 24.44 -6.64 29.09
N SER A 236 25.31 -6.93 28.13
CA SER A 236 26.05 -8.19 28.02
C SER A 236 27.53 -8.07 28.42
N LEU A 237 28.00 -6.84 28.67
CA LEU A 237 29.40 -6.54 28.95
C LEU A 237 29.68 -6.44 30.45
N LYS A 238 30.95 -6.62 30.83
CA LYS A 238 31.43 -6.34 32.18
C LYS A 238 31.79 -4.87 32.34
N LYS A 239 31.89 -4.41 33.60
CA LYS A 239 32.38 -3.06 33.92
C LYS A 239 33.75 -2.84 33.30
N GLY A 240 33.90 -1.75 32.53
CA GLY A 240 35.11 -1.35 31.83
C GLY A 240 35.43 -2.16 30.57
N GLU A 241 34.55 -3.07 30.13
CA GLU A 241 34.74 -3.83 28.89
C GLU A 241 34.32 -2.97 27.69
N PRO A 242 35.25 -2.58 26.78
CA PRO A 242 34.92 -1.69 25.69
C PRO A 242 34.28 -2.43 24.52
N THR A 243 33.32 -1.79 23.88
CA THR A 243 32.62 -2.29 22.69
C THR A 243 32.55 -1.24 21.59
N MET A 244 32.30 -1.69 20.37
CA MET A 244 32.00 -0.86 19.22
C MET A 244 30.73 -1.40 18.57
N VAL A 245 29.79 -0.50 18.28
CA VAL A 245 28.51 -0.84 17.66
C VAL A 245 28.27 0.07 16.46
N GLN A 246 27.80 -0.51 15.38
CA GLN A 246 27.34 0.22 14.20
C GLN A 246 25.87 0.61 14.36
N THR A 247 25.55 1.86 14.08
CA THR A 247 24.18 2.39 13.93
C THR A 247 23.96 2.78 12.45
N PRO A 248 22.73 3.16 12.04
CA PRO A 248 22.48 3.61 10.67
C PRO A 248 23.39 4.77 10.23
N ASP A 249 23.71 5.67 11.17
CA ASP A 249 24.40 6.93 10.85
C ASP A 249 25.84 7.00 11.40
N ALA A 250 26.28 6.06 12.24
CA ALA A 250 27.56 6.16 12.95
C ALA A 250 28.14 4.83 13.44
N PHE A 251 29.37 4.89 13.94
CA PHE A 251 29.96 3.88 14.81
C PHE A 251 30.14 4.48 16.20
N ILE A 252 29.63 3.80 17.22
CA ILE A 252 29.72 4.23 18.61
C ILE A 252 30.66 3.29 19.35
N VAL A 253 31.61 3.85 20.09
CA VAL A 253 32.50 3.13 21.00
C VAL A 253 32.12 3.51 22.43
N ALA A 254 31.96 2.51 23.30
CA ALA A 254 31.54 2.73 24.68
C ALA A 254 32.05 1.60 25.59
N ASP A 255 32.13 1.87 26.88
CA ASP A 255 32.43 0.88 27.93
C ASP A 255 31.52 1.14 29.15
N PRO A 256 31.07 0.09 29.87
CA PRO A 256 30.25 0.28 31.06
C PRO A 256 31.09 0.84 32.23
N VAL A 257 30.89 2.11 32.57
CA VAL A 257 31.61 2.76 33.69
C VAL A 257 31.03 2.39 35.05
N GLU A 258 29.73 2.10 35.12
CA GLU A 258 29.01 1.68 36.32
C GLU A 258 27.96 0.63 35.96
N ILE A 259 27.86 -0.42 36.77
CA ILE A 259 26.82 -1.44 36.67
C ILE A 259 26.14 -1.50 38.03
N GLN A 260 24.87 -1.11 38.08
CA GLN A 260 24.02 -1.24 39.26
C GLN A 260 23.23 -2.53 39.17
N GLU A 261 23.50 -3.46 40.07
CA GLU A 261 22.67 -4.66 40.19
C GLU A 261 21.31 -4.29 40.79
N PRO A 262 20.20 -4.83 40.25
CA PRO A 262 18.90 -4.59 40.83
C PRO A 262 18.84 -5.18 42.24
N ASP A 263 18.43 -4.36 43.22
CA ASP A 263 18.17 -4.81 44.58
C ASP A 263 16.68 -5.20 44.71
N PRO A 264 16.37 -6.50 44.86
CA PRO A 264 14.99 -6.97 45.01
C PRO A 264 14.30 -6.44 46.29
N ALA A 265 15.07 -6.05 47.30
CA ALA A 265 14.54 -5.49 48.54
C ALA A 265 14.13 -4.02 48.37
N ALA A 266 14.83 -3.27 47.51
CA ALA A 266 14.55 -1.87 47.22
C ALA A 266 13.32 -1.67 46.30
N ASP A 267 13.04 -2.62 45.41
CA ASP A 267 11.86 -2.60 44.52
C ASP A 267 11.11 -3.94 44.53
N GLN A 268 10.41 -4.21 45.64
CA GLN A 268 9.59 -5.40 45.78
C GLN A 268 8.45 -5.47 44.74
N GLY A 269 7.95 -4.31 44.29
CA GLY A 269 6.87 -4.22 43.31
C GLY A 269 7.32 -4.69 41.93
N GLY A 270 8.40 -4.11 41.41
CA GLY A 270 9.01 -4.52 40.14
C GLY A 270 9.50 -5.97 40.16
N PHE A 271 10.11 -6.41 41.27
CA PHE A 271 10.50 -7.82 41.44
C PHE A 271 9.29 -8.77 41.36
N THR A 272 8.18 -8.42 42.03
CA THR A 272 6.97 -9.24 42.00
C THR A 272 6.36 -9.30 40.59
N GLN A 273 6.33 -8.17 39.87
CA GLN A 273 5.85 -8.14 38.48
C GLN A 273 6.74 -8.97 37.55
N LEU A 274 8.06 -8.83 37.65
CA LEU A 274 9.00 -9.62 36.85
C LEU A 274 8.84 -11.12 37.13
N ARG A 275 8.73 -11.51 38.40
CA ARG A 275 8.48 -12.89 38.80
C ARG A 275 7.17 -13.43 38.22
N GLN A 276 6.09 -12.63 38.25
CA GLN A 276 4.81 -13.02 37.66
C GLN A 276 4.91 -13.17 36.15
N ALA A 277 5.55 -12.23 35.45
CA ALA A 277 5.75 -12.29 34.00
C ALA A 277 6.56 -13.52 33.59
N ILE A 278 7.67 -13.80 34.28
CA ILE A 278 8.49 -15.01 34.03
C ILE A 278 7.67 -16.28 34.29
N THR A 279 6.91 -16.32 35.39
CA THR A 279 6.06 -17.50 35.73
C THR A 279 5.00 -17.74 34.66
N GLN A 280 4.35 -16.68 34.17
CA GLN A 280 3.36 -16.77 33.09
C GLN A 280 3.98 -17.19 31.75
N SER A 281 5.18 -16.69 31.43
CA SER A 281 5.92 -17.09 30.24
C SER A 281 6.28 -18.58 30.28
N ILE A 282 6.86 -19.04 31.40
CA ILE A 282 7.20 -20.46 31.60
C ILE A 282 5.94 -21.33 31.52
N GLY A 283 4.83 -20.91 32.14
CA GLY A 283 3.55 -21.64 32.07
C GLY A 283 3.01 -21.77 30.64
N SER A 284 3.09 -20.68 29.86
CA SER A 284 2.68 -20.65 28.45
C SER A 284 3.56 -21.53 27.58
N ASP A 285 4.87 -21.48 27.76
CA ASP A 285 5.84 -22.31 27.03
C ASP A 285 5.64 -23.80 27.34
N LEU A 286 5.46 -24.16 28.62
CA LEU A 286 5.18 -25.54 29.02
C LEU A 286 3.89 -26.07 28.38
N THR A 287 2.85 -25.24 28.32
CA THR A 287 1.58 -25.62 27.69
C THR A 287 1.73 -25.77 26.18
N SER A 288 2.48 -24.88 25.53
CA SER A 288 2.77 -24.95 24.10
C SER A 288 3.55 -26.21 23.74
N VAL A 289 4.65 -26.49 24.45
CA VAL A 289 5.48 -27.69 24.26
C VAL A 289 4.69 -28.96 24.52
N PHE A 290 3.88 -28.98 25.59
CA PHE A 290 3.01 -30.13 25.90
C PHE A 290 1.97 -30.36 24.80
N ALA A 291 1.27 -29.33 24.34
CA ALA A 291 0.26 -29.44 23.29
C ALA A 291 0.88 -29.89 21.96
N ALA A 292 2.07 -29.38 21.61
CA ALA A 292 2.82 -29.81 20.44
C ALA A 292 3.19 -31.31 20.53
N ALA A 293 3.72 -31.75 21.67
CA ALA A 293 4.07 -33.15 21.89
C ALA A 293 2.85 -34.09 21.85
N VAL A 294 1.71 -33.68 22.43
CA VAL A 294 0.46 -34.45 22.38
C VAL A 294 -0.07 -34.55 20.95
N ARG A 295 -0.10 -33.44 20.19
CA ARG A 295 -0.50 -33.48 18.77
C ARG A 295 0.39 -34.40 17.95
N GLN A 296 1.71 -34.33 18.13
CA GLN A 296 2.65 -35.18 17.41
C GLN A 296 2.43 -36.66 17.72
N ARG A 297 2.16 -37.03 18.99
CA ARG A 297 1.83 -38.41 19.38
C ARG A 297 0.46 -38.88 18.89
N ALA A 298 -0.54 -38.00 18.90
CA ALA A 298 -1.90 -38.33 18.50
C ALA A 298 -2.06 -38.50 16.98
N ASN A 299 -1.10 -37.99 16.18
CA ASN A 299 -1.10 -38.02 14.72
C ASN A 299 -2.48 -37.67 14.10
N PRO A 300 -3.08 -36.52 14.45
CA PRO A 300 -4.41 -36.16 13.98
C PRO A 300 -4.42 -35.99 12.47
N GLN A 301 -5.42 -36.56 11.80
CA GLN A 301 -5.65 -36.35 10.37
C GLN A 301 -6.76 -35.33 10.16
N VAL A 302 -6.51 -34.35 9.29
CA VAL A 302 -7.52 -33.39 8.87
C VAL A 302 -8.33 -33.99 7.74
N ASN A 303 -9.66 -33.94 7.85
CA ASN A 303 -10.55 -34.34 6.76
C ASN A 303 -10.72 -33.14 5.82
N ASP A 304 -9.84 -33.05 4.83
CA ASP A 304 -9.73 -31.90 3.92
C ASP A 304 -11.02 -31.60 3.15
N LYS A 305 -11.84 -32.62 2.87
CA LYS A 305 -13.14 -32.44 2.20
C LYS A 305 -14.12 -31.63 3.05
N ASN A 306 -14.20 -31.92 4.35
CA ASN A 306 -15.07 -31.17 5.25
C ASN A 306 -14.51 -29.78 5.55
N PHE A 307 -13.19 -29.64 5.67
CA PHE A 307 -12.57 -28.34 5.90
C PHE A 307 -12.78 -27.39 4.71
N ALA A 308 -12.58 -27.87 3.49
CA ALA A 308 -12.81 -27.08 2.27
C ALA A 308 -14.27 -26.60 2.13
N GLY A 309 -15.24 -27.44 2.50
CA GLY A 309 -16.67 -27.08 2.46
C GLY A 309 -17.10 -26.02 3.48
N ILE A 310 -16.29 -25.77 4.52
CA ILE A 310 -16.57 -24.75 5.55
C ILE A 310 -15.87 -23.42 5.22
N VAL A 311 -14.63 -23.48 4.69
CA VAL A 311 -13.80 -22.28 4.43
C VAL A 311 -14.16 -21.62 3.08
N GLN A 312 -14.64 -22.40 2.11
CA GLN A 312 -15.26 -21.88 0.90
C GLN A 312 -16.72 -22.31 0.88
N PRO A 313 -17.64 -21.58 1.55
CA PRO A 313 -19.05 -21.79 1.33
C PRO A 313 -19.33 -21.47 -0.14
N GLN A 314 -19.71 -22.49 -0.91
CA GLN A 314 -20.25 -22.28 -2.25
C GLN A 314 -21.55 -21.48 -2.20
#